data_AF-A0A6J1RC52-F1
#
_entry.id   AF-A0A6J1RC52-F1
#
_cell.length_a   1.000
_cell.length_b   1.000
_cell.length_c   1.000
_cell.angle_alpha   90.00
_cell.angle_beta   90.00
_cell.angle_gamma   90.00
#
_symmetry.space_group_name_H-M   'P 1'
#
loop_
_entity.id
_entity.type
_entity.pdbx_description
1 polymer ?
#
loop_
_entity_poly.entity_id
_entity_poly.type
_entity_poly.pdbx_seq_one_letter_code
_entity_poly.pdbx_strand_id
1 'polypeptide(L)' 'MEACSELKQKYDACFNSWFSENFLKGDTNDSMCAPLLKVYKDCVAKAMKEHHIELKDMETNYLETEKEKPPHS' A
#
# COMPACT_ATOMS: atom_id res chain seq x y z
N MET A 1 -0.47 6.04 17.43
CA MET A 1 -0.11 6.04 15.99
C MET A 1 1.32 6.48 15.69
N GLU A 2 2.10 7.03 16.64
CA GLU A 2 3.52 7.34 16.41
C GLU A 2 4.40 6.11 16.14
N ALA A 3 4.01 4.93 16.64
CA ALA A 3 4.78 3.68 16.56
C ALA A 3 5.20 3.26 15.14
N CYS A 4 4.47 3.69 14.11
CA CYS A 4 4.77 3.36 12.71
C CYS A 4 5.21 4.57 11.88
N SER A 5 5.39 5.74 12.49
CA SER A 5 5.65 7.01 11.78
C SER A 5 6.98 6.97 11.01
N GLU A 6 8.05 6.51 11.64
CA GLU A 6 9.35 6.39 10.98
C GLU A 6 9.34 5.35 9.84
N LEU A 7 8.64 4.24 10.04
CA LEU A 7 8.47 3.21 9.00
C LEU A 7 7.67 3.74 7.82
N LYS A 8 6.63 4.53 8.10
CA LYS A 8 5.85 5.24 7.08
C LYS A 8 6.73 6.19 6.29
N GLN A 9 7.51 7.04 6.94
CA GLN A 9 8.37 8.00 6.25
C GLN A 9 9.38 7.33 5.32
N LYS A 10 10.00 6.22 5.76
CA LYS A 10 10.92 5.43 4.93
C LYS A 10 10.22 4.80 3.72
N TYR A 11 9.05 4.21 3.94
CA TYR A 11 8.25 3.63 2.86
C TYR A 11 7.77 4.70 1.87
N ASP A 12 7.19 5.80 2.35
CA ASP A 12 6.67 6.89 1.52
C ASP A 12 7.78 7.52 0.66
N ALA A 13 8.98 7.73 1.23
CA ALA A 13 10.12 8.23 0.47
C ALA A 13 10.53 7.26 -0.65
N CYS A 14 10.63 5.96 -0.36
CA CYS A 14 10.91 4.93 -1.36
C CYS A 14 9.84 4.92 -2.45
N PHE A 15 8.56 4.89 -2.05
CA PHE A 15 7.43 4.82 -2.95
C PHE A 15 7.38 6.02 -3.88
N ASN A 16 7.58 7.25 -3.38
CA ASN A 16 7.52 8.45 -4.20
C ASN A 16 8.62 8.47 -5.28
N SER A 17 9.84 8.04 -4.93
CA SER A 17 10.93 7.87 -5.90
C SER A 17 10.59 6.77 -6.91
N TRP A 18 10.19 5.60 -6.44
CA TRP A 18 9.80 4.49 -7.32
C TRP A 18 8.67 4.87 -8.28
N PHE A 19 7.63 5.52 -7.76
CA PHE A 19 6.45 5.93 -8.51
C PHE A 19 6.82 6.91 -9.63
N SER A 20 7.59 7.93 -9.30
CA SER A 20 7.99 8.97 -10.26
C SER A 20 8.99 8.46 -11.30
N GLU A 21 9.93 7.61 -10.89
CA GLU A 21 11.06 7.22 -11.72
C GLU A 21 10.83 5.94 -12.53
N ASN A 22 9.96 5.04 -12.07
CA ASN A 22 9.73 3.71 -12.65
C ASN A 22 8.27 3.55 -13.08
N PHE A 23 7.33 3.63 -12.14
CA PHE A 23 5.92 3.33 -12.39
C PHE A 23 5.32 4.21 -13.49
N LEU A 24 5.49 5.55 -13.39
CA LEU A 24 5.00 6.48 -14.41
C LEU A 24 5.68 6.31 -15.78
N LYS A 25 6.81 5.61 -15.84
CA LYS A 25 7.52 5.27 -17.10
C LYS A 25 7.19 3.87 -17.61
N GLY A 26 6.28 3.16 -16.95
CA GLY A 26 5.82 1.82 -17.34
C GLY A 26 6.59 0.67 -16.71
N ASP A 27 7.56 0.92 -15.83
CA ASP A 27 8.19 -0.14 -15.03
C ASP A 27 7.40 -0.36 -13.74
N THR A 28 6.69 -1.49 -13.68
CA THR A 28 5.83 -1.84 -12.56
C THR A 28 6.52 -2.70 -11.50
N ASN A 29 7.83 -2.91 -11.58
CA ASN A 29 8.57 -3.71 -10.59
C ASN A 29 8.69 -2.95 -9.26
N ASP A 30 7.93 -3.37 -8.26
CA ASP A 30 7.85 -2.75 -6.93
C ASP A 30 8.84 -3.31 -5.90
N SER A 31 9.72 -4.24 -6.32
CA SER A 31 10.65 -4.96 -5.44
C SER A 31 11.53 -4.04 -4.58
N MET A 32 11.80 -2.82 -5.04
CA MET A 32 12.56 -1.82 -4.31
C MET A 32 11.92 -1.44 -2.97
N CYS A 33 10.59 -1.29 -2.94
CA CYS A 33 9.86 -0.80 -1.78
C CYS A 33 9.03 -1.89 -1.09
N ALA A 34 8.82 -3.04 -1.74
CA ALA A 34 8.03 -4.15 -1.18
C ALA A 34 8.48 -4.61 0.23
N PRO A 35 9.79 -4.73 0.55
CA PRO A 35 10.22 -5.07 1.91
C PRO A 35 9.84 -4.01 2.95
N LEU A 36 9.95 -2.72 2.61
CA LEU A 36 9.57 -1.60 3.48
C LEU A 36 8.05 -1.56 3.70
N LEU A 37 7.30 -1.77 2.61
CA LEU A 37 5.84 -1.85 2.65
C LEU A 37 5.37 -2.96 3.59
N LYS A 38 5.99 -4.14 3.51
CA LYS A 38 5.65 -5.27 4.37
C LYS A 38 5.81 -4.90 5.85
N VAL A 39 6.97 -4.38 6.24
CA VAL A 39 7.25 -4.01 7.65
C VAL A 39 6.33 -2.90 8.13
N TYR A 40 6.06 -1.90 7.29
CA TYR A 40 5.11 -0.83 7.60
C TYR A 40 3.69 -1.37 7.81
N LYS A 41 3.17 -2.20 6.90
CA LYS A 41 1.84 -2.83 7.01
C LYS A 41 1.73 -3.70 8.26
N ASP A 42 2.76 -4.50 8.57
CA ASP A 42 2.81 -5.33 9.76
C ASP A 42 2.69 -4.48 11.04
N CYS A 43 3.39 -3.32 11.10
CA CYS A 43 3.29 -2.37 12.20
C CYS A 43 1.88 -1.77 12.33
N VAL A 44 1.31 -1.29 11.22
CA VAL A 44 -0.02 -0.67 11.21
C VAL A 44 -1.08 -1.69 11.62
N ALA A 45 -1.05 -2.90 11.07
CA ALA A 45 -1.98 -3.97 11.43
C ALA A 45 -1.95 -4.29 12.92
N LYS A 46 -0.77 -4.30 13.54
CA LYS A 46 -0.62 -4.48 14.99
C LYS A 46 -1.22 -3.31 15.76
N ALA A 47 -0.89 -2.07 15.41
CA ALA A 47 -1.39 -0.87 16.09
C ALA A 47 -2.92 -0.76 15.99
N MET A 48 -3.50 -1.06 14.82
CA MET A 48 -4.95 -1.02 14.61
C MET A 48 -5.68 -2.02 15.51
N LYS A 49 -5.13 -3.24 15.68
CA LYS A 49 -5.65 -4.25 16.60
C LYS A 49 -5.62 -3.77 18.05
N GLU A 50 -4.51 -3.19 18.50
CA GLU A 50 -4.36 -2.66 19.86
C GLU A 50 -5.37 -1.52 20.15
N HIS A 51 -5.70 -0.73 19.12
CA HIS A 51 -6.69 0.34 19.19
C HIS A 51 -8.14 -0.11 18.92
N HIS A 52 -8.40 -1.42 18.80
CA HIS A 52 -9.73 -1.98 18.52
C HIS A 52 -10.37 -1.46 17.22
N ILE A 53 -9.55 -1.13 16.22
CA ILE A 53 -10.01 -0.73 14.89
C ILE A 53 -10.14 -1.98 14.02
N GLU A 54 -11.32 -2.21 13.43
CA GLU A 54 -11.57 -3.38 12.57
C GLU A 54 -10.78 -3.26 11.25
N LEU A 55 -10.00 -4.30 10.92
CA LEU A 55 -9.13 -4.33 9.72
C LEU A 55 -9.86 -4.71 8.42
N LYS A 56 -11.15 -5.05 8.47
CA LYS A 56 -11.91 -5.58 7.32
C LYS A 56 -11.93 -4.63 6.11
N ASP A 57 -11.90 -3.33 6.37
CA ASP A 57 -11.89 -2.33 5.28
C ASP A 57 -10.57 -2.32 4.51
N MET A 58 -9.47 -2.80 5.11
CA MET A 58 -8.14 -2.77 4.50
C MET A 58 -7.95 -3.85 3.42
N GLU A 59 -8.71 -4.93 3.49
CA GLU A 59 -8.64 -6.08 2.56
C GLU A 59 -9.72 -6.03 1.48
N THR A 60 -10.62 -5.06 1.54
CA THR A 60 -11.73 -4.94 0.60
C THR A 60 -11.22 -4.44 -0.75
N ASN A 61 -11.45 -5.23 -1.80
CA ASN A 61 -11.21 -4.79 -3.18
C ASN A 61 -12.30 -3.77 -3.58
N TYR A 62 -12.02 -2.49 -3.39
CA TYR A 62 -12.95 -1.40 -3.70
C TYR A 62 -13.13 -1.16 -5.20
N LEU A 63 -12.16 -1.59 -6.02
CA LEU A 63 -12.22 -1.38 -7.47
C LEU A 63 -13.31 -2.23 -8.12
N GLU A 64 -13.76 -3.30 -7.47
CA GLU A 64 -14.79 -4.21 -7.97
C GLU A 64 -14.50 -4.61 -9.43
N THR A 65 -13.24 -4.93 -9.74
CA THR A 65 -12.75 -5.17 -11.12
C THR A 65 -13.57 -6.22 -11.86
N GLU A 66 -14.18 -7.16 -11.11
CA GLU A 66 -15.06 -8.20 -11.63
C GLU A 66 -16.45 -7.70 -12.10
N LYS A 67 -16.82 -6.48 -11.69
CA LYS A 67 -18.06 -5.79 -12.07
C LYS A 67 -17.84 -4.73 -13.15
N GLU A 68 -16.60 -4.53 -13.59
CA GLU A 68 -16.31 -3.57 -14.66
C GLU A 68 -17.01 -4.01 -15.96
N LYS A 69 -17.74 -3.07 -16.59
CA LYS A 69 -18.37 -3.34 -17.88
C LYS A 69 -17.27 -3.49 -18.94
N PRO A 70 -17.32 -4.54 -19.77
CA PRO A 70 -16.35 -4.68 -20.84
C PRO A 70 -16.44 -3.48 -21.79
N PRO A 71 -15.30 -3.01 -22.33
CA PRO A 71 -15.28 -1.92 -23.28
C PRO A 71 -16.16 -2.28 -24.49
N HIS A 72 -17.01 -1.33 -24.90
CA HIS A 72 -17.85 -1.48 -26.08
C HIS A 72 -16.93 -1.48 -27.31
N SER A 73 -16.93 -2.60 -28.06
CA SER A 73 -16.21 -2.77 -29.33
C SER A 73 -16.69 -1.81 -30.41
#